data_AF-A0A5J4Q1M3-F1
#
_entry.id   AF-A0A5J4Q1M3-F1
#
_cell.length_a   1.000
_cell.length_b   1.000
_cell.length_c   1.000
_cell.angle_alpha   90.00
_cell.angle_beta   90.00
_cell.angle_gamma   90.00
#
_symmetry.space_group_name_H-M   'P 1'
#
loop_
_entity.id
_entity.type
_entity.pdbx_description
1 polymer ?
#
loop_
_entity_poly.entity_id
_entity_poly.type
_entity_poly.pdbx_seq_one_letter_code
_entity_poly.pdbx_strand_id
1 'polypeptide(L)'
;KRRVLLSFFTLTAGVFIVFSVGLNRQGFSDPAQLLSGTGGYTLWCESNIPVYHNLSTPEGRSKLALTDLPAEADILQISRYSADDASCLNLNKVTQPTVLGVDMQAMKNSSFHIRQTIYPDQTETDVYKTLQSATDSVYPVLVDETVLLWTLMRSPGDTIRYEVGGRAVYLQIAGILDNSIFQGNLIMDKSLLAEVWSEITGSEIILFRVKEQDAAATERLIEQALNEYGVRVTTTAQRLQAFNSVTDTYLTIFLTLGSLGLLLGIVSFIIVVRKDLASRREDILLYRSLGFTDTKISRLLIAENRLVPLYAIIVGILGSVAGVSGGLQSVSMWIWLLSAVPAIVLVLSVILFIRQSVRTCLQQN
;
A
#
# COMPACT_ATOMS: atom_id res chain seq x y z
N LYS A 1 17.55 37.95 5.60
CA LYS A 1 16.12 37.69 5.28
C LYS A 1 15.92 36.63 4.19
N ARG A 2 16.22 36.86 2.89
CA ARG A 2 16.03 35.85 1.82
C ARG A 2 16.70 34.48 2.08
N ARG A 3 17.93 34.45 2.59
CA ARG A 3 18.67 33.19 2.86
C ARG A 3 18.05 32.36 3.99
N VAL A 4 17.61 33.02 5.07
CA VAL A 4 16.90 32.37 6.20
C VAL A 4 15.58 31.78 5.72
N LEU A 5 14.86 32.51 4.86
CA LEU A 5 13.60 32.06 4.27
C LEU A 5 13.78 30.82 3.39
N LEU A 6 14.81 30.81 2.54
CA LEU A 6 15.17 29.64 1.71
C LEU A 6 15.49 28.42 2.57
N SER A 7 16.36 28.57 3.58
CA SER A 7 16.70 27.46 4.49
C SER A 7 15.48 26.94 5.25
N PHE A 8 14.59 27.82 5.68
CA PHE A 8 13.31 27.45 6.31
C PHE A 8 12.47 26.60 5.35
N PHE A 9 12.20 27.07 4.14
CA PHE A 9 11.38 26.33 3.17
C PHE A 9 11.99 24.99 2.78
N THR A 10 13.30 24.91 2.55
CA THR A 10 13.96 23.64 2.23
C THR A 10 13.89 22.63 3.37
N LEU A 11 14.08 23.10 4.61
CA LEU A 11 14.01 22.25 5.79
C LEU A 11 12.57 21.79 6.04
N THR A 12 11.59 22.70 5.96
CA THR A 12 10.17 22.38 6.08
C THR A 12 9.72 21.38 5.01
N ALA A 13 10.11 21.57 3.75
CA ALA A 13 9.75 20.65 2.67
C ALA A 13 10.37 19.25 2.87
N GLY A 14 11.64 19.18 3.28
CA GLY A 14 12.30 17.91 3.60
C GLY A 14 11.61 17.17 4.75
N VAL A 15 11.30 17.87 5.84
CA VAL A 15 10.54 17.31 6.97
C VAL A 15 9.16 16.86 6.52
N PHE A 16 8.43 17.70 5.78
CA PHE A 16 7.10 17.36 5.27
C PHE A 16 7.12 16.07 4.46
N ILE A 17 8.00 15.94 3.46
CA ILE A 17 8.05 14.75 2.59
C ILE A 17 8.40 13.51 3.41
N VAL A 18 9.45 13.56 4.23
CA VAL A 18 9.90 12.39 5.02
C VAL A 18 8.81 11.91 5.97
N PHE A 19 8.12 12.83 6.66
CA PHE A 19 7.06 12.48 7.60
C PHE A 19 5.77 12.05 6.88
N SER A 20 5.36 12.71 5.80
CA SER A 20 4.18 12.32 5.02
C SER A 20 4.34 10.92 4.44
N VAL A 21 5.48 10.64 3.82
CA VAL A 21 5.78 9.32 3.22
C VAL A 21 5.92 8.27 4.32
N GLY A 22 6.60 8.60 5.43
CA GLY A 22 6.74 7.69 6.57
C GLY A 22 5.41 7.32 7.21
N LEU A 23 4.49 8.27 7.37
CA LEU A 23 3.15 8.04 7.91
C LEU A 23 2.22 7.30 6.94
N ASN A 24 2.41 7.48 5.63
CA ASN A 24 1.62 6.79 4.61
C ASN A 24 2.08 5.35 4.36
N ARG A 25 3.32 5.01 4.75
CA ARG A 25 3.85 3.65 4.57
C ARG A 25 3.08 2.67 5.45
N GLN A 26 2.22 1.88 4.82
CA GLN A 26 1.51 0.79 5.48
C GLN A 26 2.49 -0.34 5.79
N GLY A 27 2.53 -0.78 7.04
CA GLY A 27 3.30 -1.96 7.42
C GLY A 27 2.49 -3.21 7.11
N PHE A 28 2.91 -3.98 6.10
CA PHE A 28 2.25 -5.24 5.69
C PHE A 28 2.53 -6.43 6.63
N SER A 29 2.93 -6.15 7.85
CA SER A 29 3.15 -7.13 8.92
C SER A 29 1.93 -7.32 9.83
N ASP A 30 0.82 -6.61 9.56
CA ASP A 30 -0.45 -6.83 10.25
C ASP A 30 -1.09 -8.14 9.77
N PRO A 31 -1.24 -9.15 10.64
CA PRO A 31 -1.89 -10.41 10.28
C PRO A 31 -3.33 -10.22 9.78
N ALA A 32 -4.06 -9.20 10.25
CA ALA A 32 -5.44 -8.95 9.81
C ALA A 32 -5.51 -8.45 8.36
N GLN A 33 -4.56 -7.62 7.94
CA GLN A 33 -4.43 -7.16 6.55
C GLN A 33 -4.01 -8.29 5.63
N LEU A 34 -3.09 -9.15 6.07
CA LEU A 34 -2.70 -10.35 5.33
C LEU A 34 -3.89 -11.33 5.18
N LEU A 35 -4.68 -11.50 6.23
CA LEU A 35 -5.84 -12.38 6.22
C LEU A 35 -6.92 -11.87 5.25
N SER A 36 -7.23 -10.57 5.31
CA SER A 36 -8.21 -9.95 4.41
C SER A 36 -7.75 -9.92 2.96
N GLY A 37 -6.47 -9.60 2.70
CA GLY A 37 -5.91 -9.55 1.35
C GLY A 37 -5.72 -10.92 0.70
N THR A 38 -5.55 -11.98 1.48
CA THR A 38 -5.46 -13.37 0.96
C THR A 38 -6.77 -14.15 1.05
N GLY A 39 -7.79 -13.59 1.69
CA GLY A 39 -9.05 -14.27 2.00
C GLY A 39 -8.90 -15.47 2.92
N GLY A 40 -7.78 -15.55 3.66
CA GLY A 40 -7.41 -16.70 4.47
C GLY A 40 -7.02 -17.94 3.66
N TYR A 41 -6.72 -17.80 2.36
CA TYR A 41 -6.13 -18.87 1.56
C TYR A 41 -4.61 -18.82 1.65
N THR A 42 -3.96 -19.98 1.61
CA THR A 42 -2.51 -20.12 1.85
C THR A 42 -1.74 -20.25 0.53
N LEU A 43 -2.31 -20.96 -0.44
CA LEU A 43 -1.68 -21.21 -1.74
C LEU A 43 -2.55 -20.70 -2.89
N TRP A 44 -1.88 -20.11 -3.87
CA TRP A 44 -2.40 -19.74 -5.18
C TRP A 44 -1.79 -20.69 -6.21
N CYS A 45 -2.63 -21.50 -6.85
CA CYS A 45 -2.26 -22.36 -7.95
C CYS A 45 -2.82 -21.79 -9.25
N GLU A 46 -1.95 -21.57 -10.23
CA GLU A 46 -2.33 -21.12 -11.56
C GLU A 46 -1.97 -22.19 -12.58
N SER A 47 -2.90 -22.49 -13.48
CA SER A 47 -2.77 -23.53 -14.48
C SER A 47 -2.77 -22.93 -15.89
N ASN A 48 -1.94 -23.49 -16.77
CA ASN A 48 -1.88 -23.10 -18.17
C ASN A 48 -3.05 -23.68 -18.99
N ILE A 49 -3.71 -24.72 -18.48
CA ILE A 49 -4.83 -25.41 -19.14
C ILE A 49 -5.98 -25.51 -18.14
N PRO A 50 -7.23 -25.21 -18.50
CA PRO A 50 -8.35 -25.27 -17.56
C PRO A 50 -8.50 -26.64 -16.89
N VAL A 51 -8.63 -26.64 -15.57
CA VAL A 51 -8.94 -27.84 -14.79
C VAL A 51 -10.46 -28.02 -14.76
N TYR A 52 -10.94 -29.10 -15.38
CA TYR A 52 -12.39 -29.34 -15.52
C TYR A 52 -13.03 -30.08 -14.34
N HIS A 53 -12.24 -30.81 -13.56
CA HIS A 53 -12.76 -31.57 -12.43
C HIS A 53 -12.91 -30.68 -11.19
N ASN A 54 -13.99 -30.91 -10.42
CA ASN A 54 -14.27 -30.16 -9.22
C ASN A 54 -13.44 -30.67 -8.03
N LEU A 55 -12.41 -29.92 -7.65
CA LEU A 55 -11.48 -30.23 -6.57
C LEU A 55 -12.11 -30.14 -5.17
N SER A 56 -13.25 -29.49 -5.02
CA SER A 56 -14.00 -29.47 -3.77
C SER A 56 -14.76 -30.79 -3.52
N THR A 57 -14.80 -31.70 -4.50
CA THR A 57 -15.43 -33.03 -4.38
C THR A 57 -14.40 -34.16 -4.25
N PRO A 58 -14.68 -35.23 -3.47
CA PRO A 58 -13.80 -36.40 -3.39
C PRO A 58 -13.54 -37.07 -4.75
N GLU A 59 -14.55 -37.11 -5.61
CA GLU A 59 -14.45 -37.68 -6.96
C GLU A 59 -13.48 -36.88 -7.84
N GLY A 60 -13.59 -35.55 -7.84
CA GLY A 60 -12.68 -34.69 -8.60
C GLY A 60 -11.25 -34.74 -8.07
N ARG A 61 -11.06 -34.82 -6.74
CA ARG A 61 -9.74 -35.05 -6.13
C ARG A 61 -9.13 -36.38 -6.58
N SER A 62 -9.93 -37.45 -6.61
CA SER A 62 -9.47 -38.76 -7.07
C SER A 62 -9.07 -38.76 -8.55
N LYS A 63 -9.84 -38.10 -9.41
CA LYS A 63 -9.53 -37.96 -10.85
C LYS A 63 -8.24 -37.21 -11.13
N LEU A 64 -7.82 -36.34 -10.22
CA LEU A 64 -6.63 -35.51 -10.34
C LEU A 64 -5.47 -35.97 -9.45
N ALA A 65 -5.53 -37.19 -8.89
CA ALA A 65 -4.51 -37.74 -8.00
C ALA A 65 -4.21 -36.84 -6.75
N LEU A 66 -5.24 -36.17 -6.24
CA LEU A 66 -5.17 -35.24 -5.10
C LEU A 66 -5.93 -35.78 -3.87
N THR A 67 -5.97 -37.10 -3.71
CA THR A 67 -6.60 -37.75 -2.54
C THR A 67 -5.85 -37.50 -1.23
N ASP A 68 -4.55 -37.22 -1.33
CA ASP A 68 -3.67 -37.01 -0.17
C ASP A 68 -3.72 -35.56 0.36
N LEU A 69 -4.60 -34.71 -0.20
CA LEU A 69 -4.85 -33.39 0.34
C LEU A 69 -5.40 -33.49 1.78
N PRO A 70 -5.03 -32.55 2.68
CA PRO A 70 -5.58 -32.50 4.02
C PRO A 70 -7.12 -32.52 4.01
N ALA A 71 -7.73 -33.28 4.93
CA ALA A 71 -9.20 -33.39 4.98
C ALA A 71 -9.89 -32.04 5.23
N GLU A 72 -9.23 -31.15 5.97
CA GLU A 72 -9.69 -29.79 6.27
C GLU A 72 -9.37 -28.78 5.16
N ALA A 73 -8.77 -29.20 4.04
CA ALA A 73 -8.42 -28.30 2.95
C ALA A 73 -9.68 -27.76 2.27
N ASP A 74 -9.83 -26.44 2.34
CA ASP A 74 -10.88 -25.68 1.64
C ASP A 74 -10.32 -25.13 0.32
N ILE A 75 -11.09 -25.28 -0.76
CA ILE A 75 -10.64 -25.09 -2.13
C ILE A 75 -11.62 -24.20 -2.87
N LEU A 76 -11.09 -23.15 -3.49
CA LEU A 76 -11.86 -22.25 -4.34
C LEU A 76 -11.30 -22.30 -5.77
N GLN A 77 -12.07 -22.89 -6.67
CA GLN A 77 -11.76 -22.90 -8.11
C GLN A 77 -12.36 -21.68 -8.79
N ILE A 78 -11.58 -21.07 -9.67
CA ILE A 78 -11.87 -19.78 -10.28
C ILE A 78 -11.64 -19.90 -11.78
N SER A 79 -12.66 -19.55 -12.57
CA SER A 79 -12.60 -19.49 -14.03
C SER A 79 -12.10 -18.11 -14.48
N ARG A 80 -11.43 -18.04 -15.63
CA ARG A 80 -10.84 -16.79 -16.13
C ARG A 80 -11.30 -16.46 -17.56
N TYR A 81 -11.86 -15.26 -17.73
CA TYR A 81 -11.88 -14.59 -19.03
C TYR A 81 -10.60 -13.76 -19.20
N SER A 82 -9.71 -14.21 -20.07
CA SER A 82 -8.41 -13.56 -20.29
C SER A 82 -8.55 -12.33 -21.20
N ALA A 83 -8.15 -11.17 -20.68
CA ALA A 83 -8.10 -9.90 -21.42
C ALA A 83 -6.82 -9.14 -21.01
N ASP A 84 -6.92 -7.85 -20.70
CA ASP A 84 -5.77 -7.06 -20.23
C ASP A 84 -5.46 -7.35 -18.75
N ASP A 85 -4.19 -7.38 -18.35
CA ASP A 85 -3.79 -7.41 -16.94
C ASP A 85 -3.89 -6.00 -16.32
N ALA A 86 -4.80 -5.79 -15.37
CA ALA A 86 -4.97 -4.50 -14.70
C ALA A 86 -4.08 -4.29 -13.46
N SER A 87 -3.06 -5.14 -13.25
CA SER A 87 -2.26 -5.11 -12.04
C SER A 87 -1.39 -3.85 -12.00
N CYS A 88 -0.99 -3.43 -10.79
CA CYS A 88 -0.06 -2.30 -10.64
C CYS A 88 1.32 -2.55 -11.29
N LEU A 89 1.59 -3.78 -11.73
CA LEU A 89 2.81 -4.15 -12.45
C LEU A 89 2.72 -3.88 -13.96
N ASN A 90 1.52 -3.72 -14.51
CA ASN A 90 1.32 -3.40 -15.93
C ASN A 90 1.41 -1.88 -16.16
N LEU A 91 2.35 -1.46 -17.01
CA LEU A 91 2.57 -0.06 -17.36
C LEU A 91 1.66 0.45 -18.50
N ASN A 92 0.93 -0.46 -19.17
CA ASN A 92 0.05 -0.10 -20.28
C ASN A 92 -1.30 0.41 -19.79
N LYS A 93 -1.96 1.24 -20.61
CA LYS A 93 -3.34 1.66 -20.33
C LYS A 93 -4.28 0.48 -20.53
N VAL A 94 -4.96 0.09 -19.46
CA VAL A 94 -5.91 -1.01 -19.46
C VAL A 94 -7.32 -0.49 -19.68
N THR A 95 -7.99 -1.03 -20.69
CA THR A 95 -9.40 -0.68 -20.98
C THR A 95 -10.36 -1.81 -20.66
N GLN A 96 -9.91 -3.06 -20.77
CA GLN A 96 -10.74 -4.24 -20.52
C GLN A 96 -9.95 -5.25 -19.67
N PRO A 97 -10.00 -5.12 -18.33
CA PRO A 97 -9.36 -6.06 -17.43
C PRO A 97 -9.79 -7.52 -17.63
N THR A 98 -8.93 -8.44 -17.25
CA THR A 98 -9.27 -9.85 -17.06
C THR A 98 -10.40 -9.98 -16.02
N VAL A 99 -11.33 -10.90 -16.26
CA VAL A 99 -12.48 -11.14 -15.37
C VAL A 99 -12.39 -12.55 -14.80
N LEU A 100 -12.52 -12.67 -13.48
CA LEU A 100 -12.50 -13.93 -12.75
C LEU A 100 -13.91 -14.30 -12.30
N GLY A 101 -14.34 -15.51 -12.62
CA GLY A 101 -15.58 -16.10 -12.14
C GLY A 101 -15.34 -16.84 -10.83
N VAL A 102 -15.84 -16.27 -9.75
CA VAL A 102 -15.67 -16.81 -8.39
C VAL A 102 -17.04 -17.19 -7.83
N ASP A 103 -17.10 -18.28 -7.06
CA ASP A 103 -18.30 -18.59 -6.29
C ASP A 103 -18.50 -17.55 -5.16
N MET A 104 -19.51 -16.68 -5.31
CA MET A 104 -19.75 -15.60 -4.34
C MET A 104 -20.12 -16.12 -2.94
N GLN A 105 -20.67 -17.32 -2.81
CA GLN A 105 -20.92 -17.92 -1.49
C GLN A 105 -19.62 -18.39 -0.84
N ALA A 106 -18.72 -18.98 -1.62
CA ALA A 106 -17.39 -19.34 -1.12
C ALA A 106 -16.57 -18.11 -0.74
N MET A 107 -16.63 -17.04 -1.55
CA MET A 107 -15.98 -15.76 -1.25
C MET A 107 -16.56 -15.13 0.03
N LYS A 108 -17.89 -15.13 0.20
CA LYS A 108 -18.52 -14.67 1.44
C LYS A 108 -18.06 -15.42 2.69
N ASN A 109 -17.83 -16.73 2.58
CA ASN A 109 -17.35 -17.57 3.69
C ASN A 109 -15.82 -17.49 3.89
N SER A 110 -15.13 -16.70 3.07
CA SER A 110 -13.70 -16.45 3.19
C SER A 110 -13.43 -15.24 4.08
N SER A 111 -12.16 -14.88 4.23
CA SER A 111 -11.77 -13.65 4.95
C SER A 111 -11.66 -12.43 4.04
N PHE A 112 -12.00 -12.52 2.75
CA PHE A 112 -12.04 -11.35 1.87
C PHE A 112 -13.08 -10.35 2.36
N HIS A 113 -12.72 -9.07 2.36
CA HIS A 113 -13.56 -8.01 2.91
C HIS A 113 -13.94 -7.01 1.82
N ILE A 114 -15.24 -6.73 1.70
CA ILE A 114 -15.77 -5.68 0.82
C ILE A 114 -15.70 -4.37 1.59
N ARG A 115 -14.71 -3.55 1.27
CA ARG A 115 -14.46 -2.25 1.90
C ARG A 115 -15.57 -1.24 1.64
N GLN A 116 -16.08 -1.23 0.42
CA GLN A 116 -17.12 -0.30 -0.02
C GLN A 116 -18.02 -0.96 -1.06
N THR A 117 -19.30 -0.62 -1.06
CA THR A 117 -20.29 -1.09 -2.03
C THR A 117 -21.22 0.04 -2.44
N ILE A 118 -21.80 -0.05 -3.64
CA ILE A 118 -22.86 0.87 -4.11
C ILE A 118 -24.22 0.57 -3.48
N TYR A 119 -24.30 -0.46 -2.63
CA TYR A 119 -25.51 -0.87 -1.91
C TYR A 119 -25.36 -0.60 -0.38
N PRO A 120 -25.27 0.67 0.06
CA PRO A 120 -24.92 1.01 1.44
C PRO A 120 -25.99 0.57 2.46
N ASP A 121 -27.24 0.42 2.03
CA ASP A 121 -28.37 0.04 2.89
C ASP A 121 -28.54 -1.49 3.04
N GLN A 122 -27.76 -2.28 2.31
CA GLN A 122 -27.83 -3.74 2.34
C GLN A 122 -26.88 -4.33 3.40
N THR A 123 -27.29 -5.45 4.01
CA THR A 123 -26.36 -6.25 4.80
C THR A 123 -25.31 -6.89 3.88
N GLU A 124 -24.13 -7.20 4.40
CA GLU A 124 -23.08 -7.89 3.62
C GLU A 124 -23.60 -9.17 2.94
N THR A 125 -24.44 -9.94 3.64
CA THR A 125 -25.07 -11.14 3.08
C THR A 125 -25.94 -10.82 1.86
N ASP A 126 -26.69 -9.73 1.91
CA ASP A 126 -27.57 -9.34 0.79
C ASP A 126 -26.77 -8.71 -0.35
N VAL A 127 -25.64 -8.05 -0.07
CA VAL A 127 -24.69 -7.61 -1.10
C VAL A 127 -24.20 -8.81 -1.91
N TYR A 128 -23.70 -9.87 -1.27
CA TYR A 128 -23.24 -11.07 -1.99
C TYR A 128 -24.35 -11.73 -2.82
N LYS A 129 -25.62 -11.68 -2.37
CA LYS A 129 -26.76 -12.15 -3.18
C LYS A 129 -27.00 -11.26 -4.40
N THR A 130 -26.94 -9.94 -4.22
CA THR A 130 -27.10 -8.98 -5.32
C THR A 130 -26.02 -9.17 -6.39
N LEU A 131 -24.78 -9.49 -5.99
CA LEU A 131 -23.67 -9.78 -6.90
C LEU A 131 -23.87 -11.02 -7.79
N GLN A 132 -24.85 -11.88 -7.48
CA GLN A 132 -25.18 -13.09 -8.24
C GLN A 132 -26.26 -12.87 -9.30
N SER A 133 -26.72 -11.63 -9.52
CA SER A 133 -27.78 -11.33 -10.48
C SER A 133 -27.44 -10.12 -11.35
N ALA A 134 -27.69 -10.24 -12.65
CA ALA A 134 -27.55 -9.16 -13.61
C ALA A 134 -28.90 -8.46 -13.88
N THR A 135 -28.84 -7.18 -14.22
CA THR A 135 -30.02 -6.39 -14.63
C THR A 135 -29.74 -5.74 -15.98
N ASP A 136 -30.61 -5.94 -16.98
CA ASP A 136 -30.51 -5.27 -18.29
C ASP A 136 -29.12 -5.32 -18.97
N SER A 137 -28.46 -6.48 -18.95
CA SER A 137 -27.07 -6.68 -19.45
C SER A 137 -25.99 -5.89 -18.69
N VAL A 138 -26.31 -5.42 -17.49
CA VAL A 138 -25.37 -4.85 -16.51
C VAL A 138 -25.07 -5.90 -15.45
N TYR A 139 -23.81 -6.30 -15.37
CA TYR A 139 -23.33 -7.36 -14.49
C TYR A 139 -22.49 -6.75 -13.36
N PRO A 140 -22.86 -6.97 -12.09
CA PRO A 140 -22.10 -6.43 -10.97
C PRO A 140 -20.76 -7.16 -10.82
N VAL A 141 -19.70 -6.40 -10.58
CA VAL A 141 -18.35 -6.92 -10.32
C VAL A 141 -17.73 -6.26 -9.09
N LEU A 142 -16.87 -7.01 -8.41
CA LEU A 142 -15.97 -6.49 -7.40
C LEU A 142 -14.60 -6.19 -8.03
N VAL A 143 -13.89 -5.23 -7.45
CA VAL A 143 -12.54 -4.86 -7.90
C VAL A 143 -11.67 -4.57 -6.69
N ASP A 144 -10.39 -4.88 -6.80
CA ASP A 144 -9.39 -4.50 -5.79
C ASP A 144 -9.26 -2.96 -5.67
N GLU A 145 -9.13 -2.45 -4.44
CA GLU A 145 -8.96 -1.02 -4.17
C GLU A 145 -7.84 -0.38 -5.00
N THR A 146 -6.68 -1.04 -5.08
CA THR A 146 -5.52 -0.48 -5.77
C THR A 146 -5.72 -0.45 -7.28
N VAL A 147 -6.37 -1.47 -7.85
CA VAL A 147 -6.70 -1.56 -9.28
C VAL A 147 -7.69 -0.46 -9.66
N LEU A 148 -8.71 -0.23 -8.83
CA LEU A 148 -9.71 0.81 -9.09
C LEU A 148 -9.09 2.21 -9.09
N LEU A 149 -8.28 2.51 -8.08
CA LEU A 149 -7.69 3.84 -7.87
C LEU A 149 -6.58 4.15 -8.87
N TRP A 150 -5.65 3.23 -9.08
CA TRP A 150 -4.40 3.50 -9.80
C TRP A 150 -4.44 3.06 -11.26
N THR A 151 -5.06 1.92 -11.56
CA THR A 151 -5.08 1.39 -12.93
C THR A 151 -6.29 1.89 -13.71
N LEU A 152 -7.49 1.70 -13.15
CA LEU A 152 -8.73 2.03 -13.85
C LEU A 152 -9.09 3.51 -13.73
N MET A 153 -8.71 4.16 -12.63
CA MET A 153 -9.08 5.54 -12.29
C MET A 153 -10.59 5.78 -12.41
N ARG A 154 -11.37 4.84 -11.86
CA ARG A 154 -12.85 4.83 -11.87
C ARG A 154 -13.42 4.96 -10.47
N SER A 155 -14.72 5.22 -10.39
CA SER A 155 -15.47 5.26 -9.13
C SER A 155 -16.44 4.08 -9.01
N PRO A 156 -16.84 3.68 -7.78
CA PRO A 156 -17.94 2.73 -7.59
C PRO A 156 -19.19 3.19 -8.33
N GLY A 157 -19.86 2.26 -9.02
CA GLY A 157 -21.02 2.49 -9.85
C GLY A 157 -20.71 2.74 -11.33
N ASP A 158 -19.46 3.09 -11.67
CA ASP A 158 -19.03 3.19 -13.07
C ASP A 158 -19.12 1.83 -13.77
N THR A 159 -19.30 1.87 -15.09
CA THR A 159 -19.38 0.68 -15.93
C THR A 159 -18.21 0.56 -16.89
N ILE A 160 -17.81 -0.68 -17.17
CA ILE A 160 -16.79 -1.05 -18.16
C ILE A 160 -17.47 -1.87 -19.24
N ARG A 161 -17.33 -1.43 -20.50
CA ARG A 161 -17.97 -2.07 -21.65
C ARG A 161 -17.08 -3.18 -22.22
N TYR A 162 -17.68 -4.35 -22.41
CA TYR A 162 -17.11 -5.51 -23.12
C TYR A 162 -17.93 -5.79 -24.38
N GLU A 163 -17.25 -6.26 -25.42
CA GLU A 163 -17.89 -6.78 -26.63
C GLU A 163 -17.77 -8.29 -26.61
N VAL A 164 -18.90 -8.99 -26.53
CA VAL A 164 -18.92 -10.46 -26.41
C VAL A 164 -19.86 -11.01 -27.47
N GLY A 165 -19.34 -11.76 -28.44
CA GLY A 165 -20.16 -12.34 -29.51
C GLY A 165 -20.99 -11.32 -30.32
N GLY A 166 -20.53 -10.06 -30.41
CA GLY A 166 -21.25 -8.98 -31.10
C GLY A 166 -22.34 -8.27 -30.29
N ARG A 167 -22.51 -8.62 -29.00
CA ARG A 167 -23.31 -7.84 -28.04
C ARG A 167 -22.42 -7.03 -27.10
N ALA A 168 -22.87 -5.81 -26.78
CA ALA A 168 -22.26 -5.00 -25.73
C ALA A 168 -22.74 -5.48 -24.35
N VAL A 169 -21.80 -5.78 -23.47
CA VAL A 169 -22.02 -6.17 -22.07
C VAL A 169 -21.37 -5.13 -21.16
N TYR A 170 -22.03 -4.76 -20.07
CA TYR A 170 -21.53 -3.74 -19.15
C TYR A 170 -21.23 -4.33 -17.78
N LEU A 171 -20.00 -4.21 -17.32
CA LEU A 171 -19.61 -4.62 -15.97
C LEU A 171 -19.66 -3.40 -15.06
N GLN A 172 -20.56 -3.40 -14.08
CA GLN A 172 -20.69 -2.32 -13.11
C GLN A 172 -19.83 -2.62 -11.88
N ILE A 173 -19.00 -1.65 -11.49
CA ILE A 173 -18.20 -1.74 -10.28
C ILE A 173 -19.13 -1.60 -9.07
N ALA A 174 -19.59 -2.73 -8.55
CA ALA A 174 -20.59 -2.81 -7.50
C ALA A 174 -19.95 -2.72 -6.11
N GLY A 175 -18.69 -3.15 -5.97
CA GLY A 175 -17.97 -3.06 -4.72
C GLY A 175 -16.45 -3.09 -4.88
N ILE A 176 -15.77 -2.67 -3.82
CA ILE A 176 -14.32 -2.59 -3.71
C ILE A 176 -13.88 -3.59 -2.64
N LEU A 177 -12.96 -4.48 -3.00
CA LEU A 177 -12.24 -5.33 -2.05
C LEU A 177 -11.07 -4.55 -1.44
N ASP A 178 -10.73 -4.88 -0.20
CA ASP A 178 -9.43 -4.48 0.34
C ASP A 178 -8.28 -4.99 -0.56
N ASN A 179 -7.11 -4.36 -0.43
CA ASN A 179 -5.91 -4.74 -1.17
C ASN A 179 -5.62 -6.25 -1.05
N SER A 180 -5.65 -6.97 -2.17
CA SER A 180 -5.79 -8.41 -2.22
C SER A 180 -4.94 -9.09 -3.30
N ILE A 181 -4.90 -10.41 -3.25
CA ILE A 181 -4.24 -11.27 -4.26
C ILE A 181 -4.89 -11.21 -5.65
N PHE A 182 -6.05 -10.55 -5.77
CA PHE A 182 -6.80 -10.40 -7.02
C PHE A 182 -6.44 -9.15 -7.84
N GLN A 183 -5.43 -8.37 -7.41
CA GLN A 183 -4.91 -7.28 -8.24
C GLN A 183 -4.71 -7.72 -9.69
N GLY A 184 -5.19 -6.88 -10.60
CA GLY A 184 -5.22 -7.13 -12.04
C GLY A 184 -6.52 -7.63 -12.63
N ASN A 185 -7.52 -7.92 -11.80
CA ASN A 185 -8.74 -8.57 -12.26
C ASN A 185 -10.01 -7.90 -11.72
N LEU A 186 -11.10 -8.05 -12.48
CA LEU A 186 -12.46 -7.86 -11.98
C LEU A 186 -12.98 -9.21 -11.49
N ILE A 187 -13.72 -9.22 -10.39
CA ILE A 187 -14.31 -10.43 -9.81
C ILE A 187 -15.81 -10.41 -10.08
N MET A 188 -16.31 -11.45 -10.74
CA MET A 188 -17.70 -11.67 -11.07
C MET A 188 -18.17 -12.98 -10.46
N ASP A 189 -19.46 -13.12 -10.19
CA ASP A 189 -20.01 -14.43 -9.84
C ASP A 189 -19.79 -15.43 -10.98
N LYS A 190 -19.40 -16.66 -10.64
CA LYS A 190 -19.11 -17.72 -11.62
C LYS A 190 -20.26 -18.00 -12.58
N SER A 191 -21.52 -17.90 -12.12
CA SER A 191 -22.70 -18.19 -12.96
C SER A 191 -22.94 -17.08 -13.99
N LEU A 192 -22.72 -15.83 -13.57
CA LEU A 192 -22.76 -14.66 -14.45
C LEU A 192 -21.61 -14.70 -15.47
N LEU A 193 -20.41 -15.13 -15.06
CA LEU A 193 -19.29 -15.29 -16.00
C LEU A 193 -19.65 -16.28 -17.12
N ALA A 194 -20.23 -17.42 -16.76
CA ALA A 194 -20.67 -18.44 -17.72
C ALA A 194 -21.84 -17.96 -18.61
N GLU A 195 -22.69 -17.06 -18.12
CA GLU A 195 -23.74 -16.42 -18.92
C GLU A 195 -23.17 -15.42 -19.93
N VAL A 196 -22.13 -14.66 -19.53
CA VAL A 196 -21.48 -13.69 -20.42
C VAL A 196 -20.63 -14.41 -21.47
N TRP A 197 -19.75 -15.30 -21.02
CA TRP A 197 -18.76 -16.04 -21.82
C TRP A 197 -18.98 -17.56 -21.70
N SER A 198 -19.94 -18.08 -22.46
CA SER A 198 -20.34 -19.50 -22.43
C SER A 198 -19.26 -20.49 -22.86
N GLU A 199 -18.23 -20.02 -23.57
CA GLU A 199 -17.09 -20.80 -24.03
C GLU A 199 -16.09 -21.11 -22.91
N ILE A 200 -16.11 -20.35 -21.81
CA ILE A 200 -15.21 -20.56 -20.68
C ILE A 200 -15.70 -21.77 -19.89
N THR A 201 -14.88 -22.80 -19.84
CA THR A 201 -15.16 -24.03 -19.09
C THR A 201 -13.94 -24.43 -18.30
N GLY A 202 -14.14 -24.91 -17.06
CA GLY A 202 -13.06 -25.28 -16.16
C GLY A 202 -12.49 -24.09 -15.39
N SER A 203 -11.38 -24.33 -14.69
CA SER A 203 -10.76 -23.33 -13.82
C SER A 203 -9.25 -23.31 -13.99
N GLU A 204 -8.71 -22.12 -14.24
CA GLU A 204 -7.28 -21.86 -14.41
C GLU A 204 -6.63 -21.40 -13.10
N ILE A 205 -7.42 -20.91 -12.14
CA ILE A 205 -6.92 -20.49 -10.83
C ILE A 205 -7.59 -21.34 -9.76
N ILE A 206 -6.79 -21.80 -8.80
CA ILE A 206 -7.27 -22.58 -7.67
C ILE A 206 -6.60 -22.06 -6.39
N LEU A 207 -7.41 -21.67 -5.42
CA LEU A 207 -6.93 -21.30 -4.09
C LEU A 207 -7.08 -22.47 -3.13
N PHE A 208 -6.06 -22.70 -2.30
CA PHE A 208 -6.08 -23.71 -1.26
C PHE A 208 -5.88 -23.06 0.11
N ARG A 209 -6.81 -23.32 1.03
CA ARG A 209 -6.70 -22.99 2.44
C ARG A 209 -6.27 -24.24 3.17
N VAL A 210 -5.01 -24.25 3.58
CA VAL A 210 -4.37 -25.32 4.35
C VAL A 210 -3.58 -24.72 5.50
N LYS A 211 -3.31 -25.51 6.54
CA LYS A 211 -2.48 -25.06 7.66
C LYS A 211 -1.08 -24.71 7.16
N GLU A 212 -0.47 -23.69 7.76
CA GLU A 212 0.84 -23.17 7.33
C GLU A 212 1.94 -24.26 7.33
N GLN A 213 1.90 -25.15 8.33
CA GLN A 213 2.80 -26.31 8.43
C GLN A 213 2.66 -27.31 7.27
N ASP A 214 1.49 -27.38 6.63
CA ASP A 214 1.19 -28.32 5.55
C ASP A 214 1.36 -27.67 4.17
N ALA A 215 1.58 -26.35 4.10
CA ALA A 215 1.61 -25.59 2.85
C ALA A 215 2.68 -26.10 1.88
N ALA A 216 3.92 -26.30 2.36
CA ALA A 216 5.02 -26.76 1.51
C ALA A 216 4.85 -28.20 1.01
N ALA A 217 4.21 -29.07 1.81
CA ALA A 217 3.90 -30.44 1.39
C ALA A 217 2.77 -30.45 0.35
N THR A 218 1.74 -29.63 0.57
CA THR A 218 0.59 -29.46 -0.32
C THR A 218 1.02 -28.86 -1.66
N GLU A 219 1.90 -27.86 -1.65
CA GLU A 219 2.50 -27.25 -2.85
C GLU A 219 3.15 -28.32 -3.74
N ARG A 220 4.07 -29.12 -3.19
CA ARG A 220 4.75 -30.19 -3.92
C ARG A 220 3.77 -31.23 -4.46
N LEU A 221 2.76 -31.60 -3.67
CA LEU A 221 1.72 -32.54 -4.09
C LEU A 221 0.96 -32.00 -5.31
N ILE A 222 0.53 -30.73 -5.27
CA ILE A 222 -0.20 -30.10 -6.38
C ILE A 222 0.68 -30.01 -7.63
N GLU A 223 1.92 -29.57 -7.51
CA GLU A 223 2.85 -29.45 -8.64
C GLU A 223 3.15 -30.80 -9.31
N GLN A 224 3.22 -31.87 -8.51
CA GLN A 224 3.41 -33.22 -9.03
C GLN A 224 2.12 -33.76 -9.68
N ALA A 225 0.99 -33.65 -9.00
CA ALA A 225 -0.29 -34.21 -9.45
C ALA A 225 -0.84 -33.50 -10.70
N LEU A 226 -0.63 -32.18 -10.80
CA LEU A 226 -1.14 -31.35 -11.89
C LEU A 226 -0.03 -30.89 -12.85
N ASN A 227 1.11 -31.60 -12.90
CA ASN A 227 2.23 -31.26 -13.78
C ASN A 227 1.81 -31.11 -15.24
N GLU A 228 0.95 -32.02 -15.73
CA GLU A 228 0.44 -32.03 -17.10
C GLU A 228 -0.41 -30.80 -17.46
N TYR A 229 -0.99 -30.13 -16.44
CA TYR A 229 -1.73 -28.89 -16.59
C TYR A 229 -0.81 -27.65 -16.56
N GLY A 230 0.50 -27.86 -16.45
CA GLY A 230 1.51 -26.79 -16.39
C GLY A 230 1.29 -25.85 -15.19
N VAL A 231 0.91 -26.41 -14.04
CA VAL A 231 0.60 -25.60 -12.87
C VAL A 231 1.82 -24.91 -12.29
N ARG A 232 1.60 -23.73 -11.72
CA ARG A 232 2.53 -23.01 -10.88
C ARG A 232 1.86 -22.70 -9.55
N VAL A 233 2.47 -23.14 -8.46
CA VAL A 233 1.97 -22.87 -7.12
C VAL A 233 2.85 -21.81 -6.47
N THR A 234 2.22 -20.87 -5.77
CA THR A 234 2.88 -19.83 -4.99
C THR A 234 2.11 -19.59 -3.70
N THR A 235 2.75 -19.08 -2.66
CA THR A 235 2.00 -18.67 -1.47
C THR A 235 1.24 -17.37 -1.75
N THR A 236 0.03 -17.27 -1.23
CA THR A 236 -0.79 -16.05 -1.35
C THR A 236 -0.10 -14.85 -0.67
N ALA A 237 0.64 -15.10 0.41
CA ALA A 237 1.46 -14.10 1.10
C ALA A 237 2.57 -13.54 0.19
N GLN A 238 3.31 -14.40 -0.53
CA GLN A 238 4.32 -13.95 -1.49
C GLN A 238 3.70 -13.18 -2.65
N ARG A 239 2.55 -13.63 -3.17
CA ARG A 239 1.83 -12.95 -4.24
C ARG A 239 1.39 -11.55 -3.81
N LEU A 240 0.76 -11.42 -2.64
CA LEU A 240 0.33 -10.13 -2.10
C LEU A 240 1.53 -9.20 -1.84
N GLN A 241 2.62 -9.74 -1.30
CA GLN A 241 3.86 -8.98 -1.11
C GLN A 241 4.46 -8.49 -2.44
N ALA A 242 4.43 -9.31 -3.49
CA ALA A 242 4.92 -8.93 -4.81
C ALA A 242 4.15 -7.74 -5.38
N PHE A 243 2.82 -7.74 -5.25
CA PHE A 243 2.00 -6.60 -5.68
C PHE A 243 2.28 -5.33 -4.85
N ASN A 244 2.46 -5.48 -3.54
CA ASN A 244 2.74 -4.35 -2.66
C ASN A 244 4.17 -3.79 -2.82
N SER A 245 5.10 -4.58 -3.36
CA SER A 245 6.50 -4.15 -3.57
C SER A 245 6.63 -2.94 -4.49
N VAL A 246 5.70 -2.75 -5.44
CA VAL A 246 5.66 -1.59 -6.34
C VAL A 246 5.43 -0.31 -5.55
N THR A 247 4.39 -0.32 -4.72
CA THR A 247 4.03 0.79 -3.83
C THR A 247 5.18 1.08 -2.86
N ASP A 248 5.76 0.04 -2.26
CA ASP A 248 6.90 0.18 -1.34
C ASP A 248 8.14 0.78 -2.00
N THR A 249 8.43 0.41 -3.24
CA THR A 249 9.55 0.95 -4.02
C THR A 249 9.34 2.43 -4.30
N TYR A 250 8.13 2.82 -4.71
CA TYR A 250 7.78 4.21 -4.96
C TYR A 250 7.88 5.08 -3.70
N LEU A 251 7.33 4.61 -2.57
CA LEU A 251 7.48 5.28 -1.28
C LEU A 251 8.95 5.39 -0.87
N THR A 252 9.77 4.36 -1.14
CA THR A 252 11.20 4.40 -0.87
C THR A 252 11.90 5.47 -1.71
N ILE A 253 11.59 5.61 -3.00
CA ILE A 253 12.14 6.67 -3.84
C ILE A 253 11.82 8.05 -3.25
N PHE A 254 10.57 8.34 -2.90
CA PHE A 254 10.23 9.63 -2.30
C PHE A 254 10.86 9.85 -0.93
N LEU A 255 11.01 8.80 -0.12
CA LEU A 255 11.71 8.90 1.15
C LEU A 255 13.20 9.22 0.95
N THR A 256 13.85 8.60 -0.04
CA THR A 256 15.25 8.90 -0.37
C THR A 256 15.40 10.34 -0.87
N LEU A 257 14.53 10.81 -1.78
CA LEU A 257 14.54 12.19 -2.26
C LEU A 257 14.21 13.20 -1.15
N GLY A 258 13.24 12.89 -0.30
CA GLY A 258 12.87 13.69 0.86
C GLY A 258 14.01 13.79 1.87
N SER A 259 14.70 12.68 2.16
CA SER A 259 15.85 12.68 3.07
C SER A 259 17.06 13.43 2.51
N LEU A 260 17.30 13.39 1.20
CA LEU A 260 18.28 14.25 0.54
C LEU A 260 17.89 15.74 0.65
N GLY A 261 16.62 16.06 0.42
CA GLY A 261 16.08 17.42 0.60
C GLY A 261 16.26 17.92 2.04
N LEU A 262 16.03 17.04 3.02
CA LEU A 262 16.24 17.29 4.44
C LEU A 262 17.71 17.56 4.76
N LEU A 263 18.64 16.75 4.23
CA LEU A 263 20.08 16.93 4.39
C LEU A 263 20.52 18.29 3.82
N LEU A 264 20.09 18.62 2.60
CA LEU A 264 20.36 19.92 1.99
C LEU A 264 19.78 21.08 2.80
N GLY A 265 18.59 20.91 3.37
CA GLY A 265 17.96 21.88 4.28
C GLY A 265 18.79 22.10 5.55
N ILE A 266 19.29 21.02 6.17
CA ILE A 266 20.17 21.09 7.35
C ILE A 266 21.46 21.83 6.99
N VAL A 267 22.16 21.45 5.90
CA VAL A 267 23.41 22.11 5.48
C VAL A 267 23.18 23.60 5.16
N SER A 268 22.09 23.92 4.48
CA SER A 268 21.72 25.31 4.18
C SER A 268 21.45 26.11 5.45
N PHE A 269 20.81 25.51 6.45
CA PHE A 269 20.59 26.12 7.75
C PHE A 269 21.91 26.35 8.51
N ILE A 270 22.79 25.36 8.52
CA ILE A 270 24.14 25.43 9.12
C ILE A 270 24.92 26.64 8.59
N ILE A 271 24.96 26.79 7.26
CA ILE A 271 25.68 27.88 6.60
C ILE A 271 25.09 29.24 7.00
N VAL A 272 23.76 29.34 7.06
CA VAL A 272 23.06 30.57 7.45
C VAL A 272 23.35 30.94 8.90
N VAL A 273 23.28 30.00 9.85
CA VAL A 273 23.58 30.25 11.27
C VAL A 273 25.03 30.68 11.44
N ARG A 274 25.99 29.98 10.81
CA ARG A 274 27.40 30.37 10.90
C ARG A 274 27.64 31.77 10.34
N LYS A 275 27.01 32.11 9.20
CA LYS A 275 27.10 33.45 8.62
C LYS A 275 26.49 34.51 9.53
N ASP A 276 25.34 34.24 10.16
CA ASP A 276 24.68 35.16 11.09
C ASP A 276 25.56 35.42 12.32
N LEU A 277 26.09 34.35 12.93
CA LEU A 277 27.00 34.45 14.07
C LEU A 277 28.28 35.22 13.73
N ALA A 278 28.85 35.00 12.53
CA ALA A 278 30.03 35.73 12.07
C ALA A 278 29.76 37.23 11.88
N SER A 279 28.55 37.61 11.43
CA SER A 279 28.17 39.02 11.29
C SER A 279 27.90 39.73 12.62
N ARG A 280 27.67 38.99 13.72
CA ARG A 280 27.39 39.55 15.06
C ARG A 280 28.62 39.70 15.94
N ARG A 281 29.82 39.74 15.35
CA ARG A 281 31.08 39.87 16.09
C ARG A 281 31.10 41.12 16.96
N GLU A 282 30.64 42.25 16.41
CA GLU A 282 30.60 43.53 17.11
C GLU A 282 29.64 43.50 18.30
N ASP A 283 28.46 42.89 18.15
CA ASP A 283 27.49 42.71 19.23
C ASP A 283 28.05 41.86 20.38
N ILE A 284 28.77 40.78 20.06
CA ILE A 284 29.41 39.91 21.05
C ILE A 284 30.46 40.68 21.86
N LEU A 285 31.27 41.51 21.21
CA LEU A 285 32.26 42.37 21.87
C LEU A 285 31.59 43.44 22.75
N LEU A 286 30.49 44.02 22.28
CA LEU A 286 29.69 44.96 23.08
C LEU A 286 29.16 44.29 24.36
N TYR A 287 28.54 43.11 24.24
CA TYR A 287 28.07 42.37 25.43
C TYR A 287 29.19 42.02 26.40
N ARG A 288 30.37 41.62 25.91
CA ARG A 288 31.54 41.39 26.76
C ARG A 288 31.99 42.67 27.47
N SER A 289 32.00 43.80 26.76
CA SER A 289 32.37 45.11 27.34
C SER A 289 31.41 45.56 28.45
N LEU A 290 30.13 45.15 28.37
CA LEU A 290 29.11 45.39 29.39
C LEU A 290 29.19 44.38 30.56
N GLY A 291 30.17 43.47 30.57
CA GLY A 291 30.41 42.51 31.65
C GLY A 291 29.57 41.23 31.57
N PHE A 292 28.94 40.92 30.43
CA PHE A 292 28.25 39.64 30.26
C PHE A 292 29.25 38.49 30.14
N THR A 293 28.97 37.38 30.82
CA THR A 293 29.78 36.15 30.72
C THR A 293 29.48 35.42 29.41
N ASP A 294 30.48 34.70 28.87
CA ASP A 294 30.34 33.88 27.65
C ASP A 294 29.19 32.87 27.75
N THR A 295 28.88 32.37 28.96
CA THR A 295 27.73 31.49 29.19
C THR A 295 26.40 32.20 28.96
N LYS A 296 26.25 33.46 29.38
CA LYS A 296 25.04 34.25 29.13
C LYS A 296 24.91 34.60 27.65
N ILE A 297 26.01 35.01 27.01
CA ILE A 297 26.05 35.32 25.57
C ILE A 297 25.71 34.07 24.75
N SER A 298 26.29 32.91 25.10
CA SER A 298 26.00 31.64 24.43
C SER A 298 24.52 31.24 24.54
N ARG A 299 23.93 31.35 25.74
CA ARG A 299 22.49 31.04 25.93
C ARG A 299 21.60 31.96 25.09
N LEU A 300 21.92 33.25 25.02
CA LEU A 300 21.19 34.22 24.21
C LEU A 300 21.23 33.84 22.72
N LEU A 301 22.43 33.62 22.17
CA LEU A 301 22.62 33.29 20.77
C LEU A 301 21.99 31.94 20.39
N ILE A 302 22.04 30.94 21.27
CA ILE A 302 21.36 29.65 21.06
C ILE A 302 19.84 29.84 21.08
N ALA A 303 19.31 30.61 22.02
CA ALA A 303 17.87 30.85 22.15
C ALA A 303 17.29 31.55 20.92
N GLU A 304 18.05 32.44 20.30
CA GLU A 304 17.65 33.14 19.07
C GLU A 304 17.71 32.21 17.85
N ASN A 305 18.83 31.50 17.67
CA ASN A 305 19.05 30.70 16.46
C ASN A 305 18.27 29.37 16.45
N ARG A 306 17.77 28.89 17.59
CA ARG A 306 16.97 27.65 17.65
C ARG A 306 15.53 27.81 17.16
N LEU A 307 14.99 29.03 17.09
CA LEU A 307 13.57 29.25 16.78
C LEU A 307 13.23 28.85 15.34
N VAL A 308 13.97 29.38 14.36
CA VAL A 308 13.72 29.13 12.93
C VAL A 308 13.65 27.64 12.57
N PRO A 309 14.63 26.79 12.93
CA PRO A 309 14.57 25.39 12.54
C PRO A 309 13.52 24.63 13.34
N LEU A 310 13.25 24.99 14.60
CA LEU A 310 12.17 24.39 15.38
C LEU A 310 10.81 24.65 14.72
N TYR A 311 10.55 25.89 14.31
CA TYR A 311 9.35 26.24 13.54
C TYR A 311 9.29 25.48 12.22
N ALA A 312 10.41 25.34 11.49
CA ALA A 312 10.44 24.62 10.22
C ALA A 312 10.03 23.15 10.39
N ILE A 313 10.53 22.50 11.46
CA ILE A 313 10.20 21.11 11.80
C ILE A 313 8.74 20.99 12.23
N ILE A 314 8.26 21.87 13.12
CA ILE A 314 6.86 21.87 13.57
C ILE A 314 5.91 22.04 12.38
N VAL A 315 6.16 23.02 11.51
CA VAL A 315 5.33 23.26 10.32
C VAL A 315 5.40 22.08 9.35
N GLY A 316 6.57 21.46 9.16
CA GLY A 316 6.72 20.28 8.32
C GLY A 316 5.92 19.09 8.85
N ILE A 317 5.99 18.82 10.16
CA ILE A 317 5.25 17.74 10.82
C ILE A 317 3.74 18.03 10.77
N LEU A 318 3.30 19.23 11.13
CA LEU A 318 1.88 19.60 11.08
C LEU A 318 1.32 19.51 9.65
N GLY A 319 2.09 19.97 8.66
CA GLY A 319 1.75 19.82 7.25
C GLY A 319 1.60 18.35 6.88
N SER A 320 2.52 17.49 7.34
CA SER A 320 2.47 16.06 7.02
C SER A 320 1.24 15.36 7.61
N VAL A 321 0.91 15.66 8.86
CA VAL A 321 -0.28 15.13 9.54
C VAL A 321 -1.56 15.61 8.86
N ALA A 322 -1.63 16.89 8.47
CA ALA A 322 -2.77 17.43 7.73
C ALA A 322 -2.92 16.75 6.35
N GLY A 323 -1.81 16.50 5.66
CA GLY A 323 -1.78 15.83 4.36
C GLY A 323 -2.22 14.36 4.40
N VAL A 324 -2.01 13.67 5.53
CA VAL A 324 -2.40 12.25 5.71
C VAL A 324 -3.74 12.13 6.47
N SER A 325 -4.48 13.23 6.65
CA SER A 325 -5.65 13.30 7.55
C SER A 325 -6.72 12.21 7.35
N GLY A 326 -7.00 11.82 6.10
CA GLY A 326 -7.97 10.75 5.80
C GLY A 326 -7.49 9.33 6.15
N GLY A 327 -6.18 9.11 6.29
CA GLY A 327 -5.58 7.82 6.60
C GLY A 327 -5.17 7.65 8.08
N LEU A 328 -5.22 8.71 8.90
CA LEU A 328 -4.72 8.71 10.28
C LEU A 328 -5.35 7.62 11.17
N GLN A 329 -6.60 7.25 10.92
CA GLN A 329 -7.32 6.22 11.69
C GLN A 329 -6.76 4.81 11.45
N SER A 330 -6.08 4.59 10.33
CA SER A 330 -5.46 3.31 9.95
C SER A 330 -3.98 3.21 10.32
N VAL A 331 -3.38 4.29 10.87
CA VAL A 331 -1.95 4.31 11.21
C VAL A 331 -1.73 3.67 12.57
N SER A 332 -1.07 2.51 12.57
CA SER A 332 -0.66 1.81 13.80
C SER A 332 0.21 2.68 14.71
N MET A 333 0.05 2.51 16.03
CA MET A 333 0.86 3.19 17.05
C MET A 333 2.38 3.00 16.82
N TRP A 334 2.78 1.86 16.23
CA TRP A 334 4.18 1.59 15.92
C TRP A 334 4.75 2.57 14.88
N ILE A 335 3.96 2.95 13.87
CA ILE A 335 4.38 3.89 12.81
C ILE A 335 4.59 5.30 13.39
N TRP A 336 3.74 5.69 14.36
CA TRP A 336 3.92 6.94 15.11
C TRP A 336 5.21 6.96 15.90
N LEU A 337 5.53 5.87 16.62
CA LEU A 337 6.78 5.75 17.38
C LEU A 337 7.99 5.80 16.44
N LEU A 338 7.93 5.07 15.32
CA LEU A 338 9.01 4.99 14.34
C LEU A 338 9.24 6.34 13.63
N SER A 339 8.20 7.17 13.49
CA SER A 339 8.29 8.54 12.95
C SER A 339 8.75 9.56 14.00
N ALA A 340 8.38 9.38 15.27
CA ALA A 340 8.76 10.28 16.36
C ALA A 340 10.27 10.23 16.68
N VAL A 341 10.89 9.05 16.61
CA VAL A 341 12.33 8.88 16.90
C VAL A 341 13.21 9.72 15.95
N PRO A 342 13.08 9.65 14.61
CA PRO A 342 13.78 10.54 13.68
C PRO A 342 13.51 12.02 13.93
N ALA A 343 12.29 12.40 14.31
CA ALA A 343 11.94 13.78 14.65
C ALA A 343 12.78 14.30 15.81
N ILE A 344 12.83 13.53 16.89
CA ILE A 344 13.59 13.85 18.10
C ILE A 344 15.08 13.91 17.79
N VAL A 345 15.60 12.92 17.06
CA VAL A 345 17.01 12.88 16.65
C VAL A 345 17.36 14.11 15.80
N LEU A 346 16.48 14.53 14.89
CA LEU A 346 16.69 15.70 14.05
C LEU A 346 16.68 16.99 14.86
N VAL A 347 15.72 17.17 15.77
CA VAL A 347 15.66 18.32 16.68
C VAL A 347 16.93 18.39 17.54
N LEU A 348 17.33 17.27 18.14
CA LEU A 348 18.55 17.19 18.96
C LEU A 348 19.80 17.52 18.13
N SER A 349 19.92 16.97 16.93
CA SER A 349 21.05 17.21 16.03
C SER A 349 21.18 18.69 15.66
N VAL A 350 20.06 19.34 15.35
CA VAL A 350 20.03 20.78 15.04
C VAL A 350 20.43 21.61 16.26
N ILE A 351 19.89 21.31 17.45
CA ILE A 351 20.22 22.05 18.68
C ILE A 351 21.69 21.87 19.04
N LEU A 352 22.22 20.64 18.96
CA LEU A 352 23.64 20.35 19.19
C LEU A 352 24.52 21.11 18.21
N PHE A 353 24.14 21.16 16.94
CA PHE A 353 24.89 21.88 15.92
C PHE A 353 24.93 23.39 16.18
N ILE A 354 23.80 24.00 16.55
CA ILE A 354 23.73 25.42 16.92
C ILE A 354 24.64 25.68 18.12
N ARG A 355 24.56 24.83 19.16
CA ARG A 355 25.40 24.94 20.36
C ARG A 355 26.88 24.85 20.01
N GLN A 356 27.27 23.93 19.13
CA GLN A 356 28.64 23.79 18.66
C GLN A 356 29.08 25.04 17.88
N SER A 357 28.26 25.54 16.95
CA SER A 357 28.58 26.73 16.16
C SER A 357 28.74 27.98 17.01
N VAL A 358 27.88 28.18 18.00
CA VAL A 358 27.99 29.28 18.97
C VAL A 358 29.28 29.15 19.80
N ARG A 359 29.60 27.93 20.28
CA ARG A 359 30.82 27.69 21.05
C ARG A 359 32.08 27.97 20.24
N THR A 360 32.12 27.54 18.98
CA THR A 360 33.25 27.83 18.07
C THR A 360 33.39 29.32 17.81
N CYS A 361 32.28 30.05 17.63
CA CYS A 361 32.30 31.50 17.44
C CYS A 361 32.87 32.26 18.66
N LEU A 362 32.48 31.86 19.88
CA LEU A 362 32.96 32.47 21.12
C LEU A 362 34.42 32.12 21.45
N GLN A 363 34.98 31.05 20.88
CA GLN A 363 36.39 30.70 21.03
C GLN A 363 37.31 31.47 20.07
N GLN A 364 36.78 31.90 18.92
CA GLN A 364 37.53 32.62 17.88
C GLN A 364 37.56 34.14 18.09
N ASN A 365 36.64 34.65 18.91
CA ASN A 365 36.47 36.06 19.26
C ASN A 365 36.71 36.25 20.75
#